data_AF-A0A0V8RTL9-F1
#
_entry.id   AF-A0A0V8RTL9-F1
#
_cell.length_a   1.000
_cell.length_b   1.000
_cell.length_c   1.000
_cell.angle_alpha   90.00
_cell.angle_beta   90.00
_cell.angle_gamma   90.00
#
_symmetry.space_group_name_H-M   'P 1'
#
loop_
_entity.id
_entity.type
_entity.pdbx_description
1 polymer ?
#
loop_
_entity_poly.entity_id
_entity_poly.type
_entity_poly.pdbx_seq_one_letter_code
_entity_poly.pdbx_strand_id
1 'polypeptide(L)'
;MPSSKGPAAWRGCAVAREAVEALLSRIPRAASSRLLEGASPHAILAAFYAARLCRLEGCSEETAAAAALAYKKGAEEVLKAGLPQHIAHHVRGAVEEAEEAYLRSPSSQYAMIILDADALAHIGAFTLFNISTGYAASLEALLQAALESLSYAVASDYILYTRAAKRLASSMKPHTLAYFNWVAEELTSLGMKARVRIESTIGGTVAYLDLETCPCGGETVKDKVVKPLANCTKYIIGFSCSGCGFSARAETCIPETTRAR
;
A
#
# COMPACT_ATOMS: atom_id res chain seq x y z
N MET A 1 44.75 -1.88 12.38
CA MET A 1 43.49 -1.12 12.25
C MET A 1 42.55 -1.89 11.33
N PRO A 2 41.60 -2.68 11.85
CA PRO A 2 40.58 -3.30 11.00
C PRO A 2 39.47 -2.28 10.74
N SER A 3 39.27 -1.95 9.47
CA SER A 3 38.18 -1.11 8.98
C SER A 3 36.84 -1.81 9.24
N SER A 4 35.97 -1.17 10.02
CA SER A 4 34.59 -1.55 10.24
C SER A 4 33.78 -1.44 8.94
N LYS A 5 33.64 -2.55 8.20
CA LYS A 5 32.57 -2.68 7.22
C LYS A 5 31.28 -2.94 7.99
N GLY A 6 30.42 -1.92 8.07
CA GLY A 6 29.09 -2.02 8.66
C GLY A 6 28.22 -3.08 7.97
N PRO A 7 27.13 -3.52 8.63
CA PRO A 7 26.31 -4.61 8.16
C PRO A 7 25.63 -4.24 6.83
N ALA A 8 25.73 -5.16 5.87
CA ALA A 8 25.12 -5.03 4.55
C ALA A 8 23.60 -4.94 4.66
N ALA A 9 23.05 -3.77 4.31
CA ALA A 9 21.62 -3.52 4.25
C ALA A 9 20.94 -4.26 3.07
N TRP A 10 20.09 -5.23 3.42
CA TRP A 10 18.77 -5.58 2.86
C TRP A 10 18.60 -5.84 1.34
N ARG A 11 18.42 -7.13 0.96
CA ARG A 11 18.20 -7.60 -0.43
C ARG A 11 16.75 -7.91 -0.84
N GLY A 12 15.75 -7.69 0.03
CA GLY A 12 14.34 -8.01 -0.27
C GLY A 12 13.68 -7.04 -1.26
N CYS A 13 13.92 -5.74 -1.10
CA CYS A 13 13.46 -4.68 -2.02
C CYS A 13 14.22 -4.67 -3.37
N ALA A 14 15.36 -5.35 -3.44
CA ALA A 14 16.20 -5.39 -4.64
C ALA A 14 15.43 -6.00 -5.81
N VAL A 15 14.65 -7.07 -5.62
CA VAL A 15 13.98 -7.77 -6.73
C VAL A 15 12.90 -6.90 -7.42
N ALA A 16 12.04 -6.24 -6.64
CA ALA A 16 11.01 -5.36 -7.22
C ALA A 16 11.64 -4.12 -7.85
N ARG A 17 12.62 -3.49 -7.17
CA ARG A 17 13.31 -2.32 -7.67
C ARG A 17 14.10 -2.63 -8.95
N GLU A 18 14.88 -3.70 -8.97
CA GLU A 18 15.65 -4.16 -10.13
C GLU A 18 14.72 -4.51 -11.30
N ALA A 19 13.59 -5.17 -11.04
CA ALA A 19 12.60 -5.48 -12.07
C ALA A 19 11.99 -4.21 -12.68
N VAL A 20 11.65 -3.21 -11.86
CA VAL A 20 11.15 -1.93 -12.34
C VAL A 20 12.26 -1.15 -13.06
N GLU A 21 13.48 -1.15 -12.55
CA GLU A 21 14.63 -0.48 -13.20
C GLU A 21 14.94 -1.07 -14.57
N ALA A 22 14.97 -2.40 -14.68
CA ALA A 22 15.19 -3.12 -15.93
C ALA A 22 14.03 -2.94 -16.93
N LEU A 23 12.83 -2.64 -16.43
CA LEU A 23 11.69 -2.30 -17.27
C LEU A 23 11.81 -0.87 -17.79
N LEU A 24 12.06 0.09 -16.89
CA LEU A 24 12.17 1.51 -17.24
C LEU A 24 13.38 1.81 -18.12
N SER A 25 14.45 1.02 -18.05
CA SER A 25 15.63 1.16 -18.93
C SER A 25 15.32 0.85 -20.40
N ARG A 26 14.16 0.23 -20.69
CA ARG A 26 13.68 0.02 -22.07
C ARG A 26 13.09 1.28 -22.69
N ILE A 27 12.76 2.28 -21.88
CA ILE A 27 12.25 3.56 -22.35
C ILE A 27 13.42 4.36 -22.96
N PRO A 28 13.42 4.65 -24.27
CA PRO A 28 14.51 5.40 -24.88
C PRO A 28 14.66 6.77 -24.22
N ARG A 29 15.90 7.16 -23.91
CA ARG A 29 16.28 8.47 -23.33
C ARG A 29 15.83 8.73 -21.90
N ALA A 30 15.04 7.85 -21.28
CA ALA A 30 14.71 7.95 -19.87
C ALA A 30 15.88 7.48 -19.02
N ALA A 31 16.28 8.27 -18.02
CA ALA A 31 17.22 7.83 -17.02
C ALA A 31 16.46 7.04 -15.94
N SER A 32 16.44 5.70 -16.05
CA SER A 32 15.74 4.80 -15.12
C SER A 32 16.13 5.05 -13.65
N SER A 33 17.41 5.36 -13.39
CA SER A 33 17.90 5.73 -12.07
C SER A 33 17.27 7.00 -11.51
N ARG A 34 17.05 8.03 -12.35
CA ARG A 34 16.35 9.28 -11.97
C ARG A 34 14.87 9.06 -11.71
N LEU A 35 14.21 8.19 -12.49
CA LEU A 35 12.81 7.83 -12.26
C LEU A 35 12.61 7.19 -10.87
N LEU A 36 13.57 6.38 -10.44
CA LEU A 36 13.55 5.66 -9.16
C LEU A 36 14.20 6.41 -7.98
N GLU A 37 14.81 7.57 -8.22
CA GLU A 37 15.44 8.39 -7.19
C GLU A 37 14.36 8.94 -6.25
N GLY A 38 14.54 8.77 -4.93
CA GLY A 38 13.54 9.20 -3.93
C GLY A 38 12.22 8.42 -3.94
N ALA A 39 12.05 7.40 -4.79
CA ALA A 39 10.85 6.56 -4.80
C ALA A 39 10.77 5.74 -3.49
N SER A 40 9.64 5.84 -2.79
CA SER A 40 9.38 5.01 -1.61
C SER A 40 9.25 3.52 -1.99
N PRO A 41 9.50 2.58 -1.05
CA PRO A 41 9.26 1.15 -1.30
C PRO A 41 7.84 0.86 -1.81
N HIS A 42 6.84 1.58 -1.29
CA HIS A 42 5.44 1.51 -1.75
C HIS A 42 5.31 1.91 -3.22
N ALA A 43 5.87 3.06 -3.62
CA ALA A 43 5.82 3.52 -5.00
C ALA A 43 6.49 2.54 -5.97
N ILE A 44 7.60 1.93 -5.57
CA ILE A 44 8.30 0.90 -6.36
C ILE A 44 7.43 -0.35 -6.50
N LEU A 45 6.80 -0.80 -5.41
CA LEU A 45 5.94 -1.98 -5.42
C LEU A 45 4.67 -1.74 -6.26
N ALA A 46 4.07 -0.55 -6.16
CA ALA A 46 2.96 -0.14 -7.02
C ALA A 46 3.38 -0.12 -8.50
N ALA A 47 4.56 0.42 -8.84
CA ALA A 47 5.08 0.39 -10.20
C ALA A 47 5.29 -1.04 -10.73
N PHE A 48 5.80 -1.94 -9.87
CA PHE A 48 5.93 -3.35 -10.20
C PHE A 48 4.57 -3.99 -10.49
N TYR A 49 3.56 -3.79 -9.63
CA TYR A 49 2.22 -4.32 -9.87
C TYR A 49 1.57 -3.73 -11.12
N ALA A 50 1.72 -2.42 -11.36
CA ALA A 50 1.17 -1.76 -12.54
C ALA A 50 1.70 -2.38 -13.83
N ALA A 51 3.02 -2.61 -13.92
CA ALA A 51 3.62 -3.31 -15.04
C ALA A 51 3.03 -4.72 -15.24
N ARG A 52 2.90 -5.49 -14.16
CA ARG A 52 2.37 -6.87 -14.23
C ARG A 52 0.91 -6.92 -14.62
N LEU A 53 0.07 -6.06 -14.05
CA LEU A 53 -1.33 -5.93 -14.44
C LEU A 53 -1.43 -5.53 -15.91
N CYS A 54 -0.65 -4.55 -16.34
CA CYS A 54 -0.67 -4.06 -17.70
C CYS A 54 -0.28 -5.13 -18.73
N ARG A 55 0.69 -5.99 -18.42
CA ARG A 55 1.01 -7.17 -19.24
C ARG A 55 -0.20 -8.09 -19.41
N LEU A 56 -0.95 -8.34 -18.34
CA LEU A 56 -2.13 -9.22 -18.35
C LEU A 56 -3.32 -8.60 -19.09
N GLU A 57 -3.41 -7.28 -19.11
CA GLU A 57 -4.49 -6.50 -19.73
C GLU A 57 -4.11 -6.01 -21.15
N GLY A 58 -2.91 -6.32 -21.64
CA GLY A 58 -2.47 -6.07 -23.03
C GLY A 58 -1.99 -4.65 -23.33
N CYS A 59 -1.44 -3.92 -22.34
CA CYS A 59 -0.89 -2.57 -22.52
C CYS A 59 0.64 -2.51 -22.33
N SER A 60 1.24 -1.32 -22.48
CA SER A 60 2.69 -1.12 -22.27
C SER A 60 3.07 -1.12 -20.79
N GLU A 61 3.83 -2.14 -20.39
CA GLU A 61 4.35 -2.30 -19.03
C GLU A 61 5.15 -1.08 -18.58
N GLU A 62 5.98 -0.52 -19.47
CA GLU A 62 6.82 0.64 -19.21
C GLU A 62 5.98 1.89 -18.89
N THR A 63 4.92 2.10 -19.68
CA THR A 63 4.00 3.23 -19.49
C THR A 63 3.25 3.10 -18.17
N ALA A 64 2.77 1.90 -17.84
CA ALA A 64 2.08 1.65 -16.57
C ALA A 64 3.01 1.83 -15.35
N ALA A 65 4.25 1.34 -15.41
CA ALA A 65 5.23 1.52 -14.35
C ALA A 65 5.57 3.00 -14.14
N ALA A 66 5.81 3.75 -15.22
CA ALA A 66 6.07 5.19 -15.15
C ALA A 66 4.86 5.96 -14.60
N ALA A 67 3.63 5.60 -15.00
CA ALA A 67 2.41 6.21 -14.50
C ALA A 67 2.19 5.96 -13.00
N ALA A 68 2.44 4.74 -12.52
CA ALA A 68 2.35 4.43 -11.09
C ALA A 68 3.39 5.18 -10.25
N LEU A 69 4.63 5.33 -10.75
CA LEU A 69 5.64 6.17 -10.10
C LEU A 69 5.21 7.64 -10.08
N ALA A 70 4.67 8.15 -11.19
CA ALA A 70 4.17 9.52 -11.30
C ALA A 70 3.03 9.80 -10.32
N TYR A 71 2.09 8.87 -10.18
CA TYR A 71 0.98 8.97 -9.25
C TYR A 71 1.44 9.04 -7.78
N LYS A 72 2.55 8.38 -7.42
CA LYS A 72 3.05 8.35 -6.03
C LYS A 72 4.10 9.38 -5.69
N LYS A 73 4.93 9.78 -6.65
CA LYS A 73 5.98 10.79 -6.45
C LYS A 73 5.53 12.21 -6.84
N GLY A 74 4.52 12.32 -7.69
CA GLY A 74 4.14 13.56 -8.35
C GLY A 74 4.52 13.51 -9.84
N ALA A 75 3.55 13.82 -10.70
CA ALA A 75 3.70 13.71 -12.15
C ALA A 75 4.84 14.58 -12.69
N GLU A 76 5.02 15.80 -12.15
CA GLU A 76 6.05 16.71 -12.62
C GLU A 76 7.47 16.15 -12.45
N GLU A 77 7.76 15.48 -11.34
CA GLU A 77 9.08 14.91 -11.07
C GLU A 77 9.42 13.81 -12.07
N VAL A 78 8.46 12.94 -12.35
CA VAL A 78 8.64 11.81 -13.26
C VAL A 78 8.72 12.27 -14.72
N LEU A 79 7.91 13.26 -15.10
CA LEU A 79 7.94 13.81 -16.46
C LEU A 79 9.27 14.54 -16.77
N LYS A 80 9.92 15.15 -15.76
CA LYS A 80 11.26 15.77 -15.90
C LYS A 80 12.37 14.76 -16.20
N ALA A 81 12.12 13.45 -16.06
CA ALA A 81 13.12 12.42 -16.31
C ALA A 81 13.35 12.07 -17.80
N GLY A 82 12.74 12.82 -18.73
CA GLY A 82 13.01 12.70 -20.17
C GLY A 82 12.22 11.60 -20.87
N LEU A 83 10.99 11.31 -20.42
CA LEU A 83 10.11 10.34 -21.07
C LEU A 83 9.81 10.76 -22.53
N PRO A 84 9.77 9.81 -23.50
CA PRO A 84 9.27 10.06 -24.83
C PRO A 84 7.87 10.67 -24.81
N GLN A 85 7.57 11.58 -25.75
CA GLN A 85 6.33 12.36 -25.76
C GLN A 85 5.05 11.49 -25.69
N HIS A 86 5.03 10.35 -26.39
CA HIS A 86 3.89 9.44 -26.37
C HIS A 86 3.67 8.79 -24.99
N ILE A 87 4.75 8.39 -24.30
CA ILE A 87 4.67 7.85 -22.92
C ILE A 87 4.27 8.97 -21.96
N ALA A 88 4.91 10.13 -22.04
CA ALA A 88 4.61 11.28 -21.20
C ALA A 88 3.14 11.71 -21.29
N HIS A 89 2.56 11.67 -22.48
CA HIS A 89 1.15 11.95 -22.71
C HIS A 89 0.23 10.96 -21.98
N HIS A 90 0.48 9.65 -22.14
CA HIS A 90 -0.32 8.62 -21.45
C HIS A 90 -0.15 8.66 -19.93
N VAL A 91 1.08 8.89 -19.44
CA VAL A 91 1.38 9.03 -18.01
C VAL A 91 0.60 10.20 -17.42
N ARG A 92 0.62 11.37 -18.06
CA ARG A 92 -0.12 12.55 -17.57
C ARG A 92 -1.62 12.28 -17.50
N GLY A 93 -2.22 11.82 -18.60
CA GLY A 93 -3.65 11.56 -18.64
C GLY A 93 -4.09 10.48 -17.65
N ALA A 94 -3.28 9.44 -17.44
CA ALA A 94 -3.57 8.40 -16.45
C ALA A 94 -3.53 8.93 -15.01
N VAL A 95 -2.54 9.77 -14.67
CA VAL A 95 -2.41 10.36 -13.34
C VAL A 95 -3.54 11.36 -13.06
N GLU A 96 -3.83 12.26 -13.99
CA GLU A 96 -4.92 13.22 -13.87
C GLU A 96 -6.26 12.50 -13.64
N GLU A 97 -6.55 11.47 -14.44
CA GLU A 97 -7.79 10.70 -14.29
C GLU A 97 -7.83 9.87 -13.00
N ALA A 98 -6.70 9.34 -12.54
CA ALA A 98 -6.62 8.62 -11.26
C ALA A 98 -6.82 9.55 -10.06
N GLU A 99 -6.29 10.77 -10.11
CA GLU A 99 -6.52 11.81 -9.10
C GLU A 99 -8.00 12.25 -9.07
N GLU A 100 -8.68 12.22 -10.21
CA GLU A 100 -10.11 12.53 -10.35
C GLU A 100 -11.05 11.33 -10.14
N ALA A 101 -10.54 10.14 -9.82
CA ALA A 101 -11.33 8.90 -9.74
C ALA A 101 -12.49 8.97 -8.72
N TYR A 102 -12.39 9.89 -7.76
CA TYR A 102 -13.43 10.17 -6.78
C TYR A 102 -14.60 11.03 -7.31
N LEU A 103 -14.40 11.74 -8.42
CA LEU A 103 -15.45 12.48 -9.12
C LEU A 103 -16.14 11.62 -10.17
N ARG A 104 -15.39 10.74 -10.82
CA ARG A 104 -15.87 9.90 -11.90
C ARG A 104 -15.05 8.62 -11.99
N SER A 105 -15.71 7.51 -12.29
CA SER A 105 -15.01 6.25 -12.54
C SER A 105 -14.00 6.42 -13.69
N PRO A 106 -12.74 5.97 -13.52
CA PRO A 106 -11.73 6.06 -14.56
C PRO A 106 -12.16 5.28 -15.80
N SER A 107 -11.95 5.90 -16.96
CA SER A 107 -12.20 5.37 -18.29
C SER A 107 -10.91 4.88 -18.97
N SER A 108 -9.75 5.47 -18.66
CA SER A 108 -8.46 4.98 -19.15
C SER A 108 -8.07 3.67 -18.48
N GLN A 109 -7.61 2.74 -19.32
CA GLN A 109 -7.00 1.49 -18.87
C GLN A 109 -5.81 1.72 -17.93
N TYR A 110 -4.96 2.72 -18.23
CA TYR A 110 -3.81 3.03 -17.38
C TYR A 110 -4.22 3.59 -16.02
N ALA A 111 -5.26 4.44 -15.96
CA ALA A 111 -5.77 4.99 -14.69
C ALA A 111 -6.31 3.87 -13.78
N MET A 112 -7.11 2.96 -14.34
CA MET A 112 -7.58 1.76 -13.60
C MET A 112 -6.41 0.89 -13.10
N ILE A 113 -5.40 0.66 -13.94
CA ILE A 113 -4.24 -0.15 -13.59
C ILE A 113 -3.41 0.46 -12.46
N ILE A 114 -3.16 1.77 -12.47
CA ILE A 114 -2.33 2.40 -11.43
C ILE A 114 -3.07 2.47 -10.09
N LEU A 115 -4.39 2.67 -10.09
CA LEU A 115 -5.21 2.62 -8.88
C LEU A 115 -5.25 1.20 -8.30
N ASP A 116 -5.42 0.19 -9.15
CA ASP A 116 -5.36 -1.21 -8.74
C ASP A 116 -3.99 -1.58 -8.17
N ALA A 117 -2.92 -1.17 -8.85
CA ALA A 117 -1.55 -1.46 -8.45
C ALA A 117 -1.20 -0.79 -7.11
N ASP A 118 -1.69 0.43 -6.88
CA ASP A 118 -1.58 1.10 -5.60
C ASP A 118 -2.26 0.31 -4.48
N ALA A 119 -3.53 -0.08 -4.69
CA ALA A 119 -4.27 -0.88 -3.73
C ALA A 119 -3.59 -2.24 -3.44
N LEU A 120 -3.04 -2.90 -4.46
CA LEU A 120 -2.31 -4.15 -4.32
C LEU A 120 -1.00 -3.99 -3.54
N ALA A 121 -0.34 -2.83 -3.63
CA ALA A 121 0.88 -2.53 -2.89
C ALA A 121 0.66 -2.36 -1.38
N HIS A 122 -0.59 -2.39 -0.90
CA HIS A 122 -0.93 -2.44 0.52
C HIS A 122 -1.19 -3.88 1.05
N ILE A 123 -1.29 -4.89 0.18
CA ILE A 123 -1.66 -6.26 0.59
C ILE A 123 -0.58 -7.28 0.23
N GLY A 124 -0.63 -8.45 0.86
CA GLY A 124 0.25 -9.58 0.57
C GLY A 124 1.67 -9.50 1.12
N ALA A 125 2.44 -10.56 0.90
CA ALA A 125 3.72 -10.78 1.57
C ALA A 125 4.77 -9.70 1.29
N PHE A 126 4.89 -9.21 0.05
CA PHE A 126 5.88 -8.18 -0.28
C PHE A 126 5.66 -6.89 0.51
N THR A 127 4.41 -6.51 0.70
CA THR A 127 4.03 -5.36 1.53
C THR A 127 4.41 -5.60 2.99
N LEU A 128 4.06 -6.77 3.53
CA LEU A 128 4.37 -7.14 4.91
C LEU A 128 5.88 -7.13 5.18
N PHE A 129 6.69 -7.62 4.23
CA PHE A 129 8.15 -7.52 4.33
C PHE A 129 8.63 -6.07 4.28
N ASN A 130 8.09 -5.23 3.40
CA ASN A 130 8.49 -3.82 3.31
C ASN A 130 8.20 -3.05 4.59
N ILE A 131 7.08 -3.33 5.27
CA ILE A 131 6.72 -2.65 6.52
C ILE A 131 7.56 -3.15 7.71
N SER A 132 7.93 -4.44 7.73
CA SER A 132 8.56 -5.09 8.89
C SER A 132 10.09 -5.17 8.86
N THR A 133 10.77 -4.55 7.89
CA THR A 133 12.25 -4.61 7.76
C THR A 133 13.01 -3.58 8.60
N GLY A 134 12.32 -2.72 9.34
CA GLY A 134 12.93 -1.93 10.41
C GLY A 134 12.89 -2.70 11.73
N TYR A 135 14.04 -3.14 12.26
CA TYR A 135 14.19 -3.79 13.59
C TYR A 135 13.78 -2.89 14.80
N ALA A 136 13.02 -1.83 14.56
CA ALA A 136 12.49 -0.90 15.56
C ALA A 136 10.97 -0.68 15.36
N ALA A 137 10.22 -1.74 15.02
CA ALA A 137 8.77 -1.66 14.93
C ALA A 137 8.18 -1.46 16.33
N SER A 138 7.76 -0.23 16.64
CA SER A 138 6.94 0.04 17.82
C SER A 138 5.58 -0.68 17.68
N LEU A 139 4.89 -0.90 18.79
CA LEU A 139 3.53 -1.43 18.75
C LEU A 139 2.61 -0.53 17.89
N GLU A 140 2.81 0.78 17.91
CA GLU A 140 2.09 1.72 17.05
C GLU A 140 2.37 1.48 15.55
N ALA A 141 3.62 1.26 15.16
CA ALA A 141 3.97 0.92 13.77
C ALA A 141 3.32 -0.40 13.34
N LEU A 142 3.26 -1.40 14.22
CA LEU A 142 2.57 -2.65 13.97
C LEU A 142 1.06 -2.44 13.78
N LEU A 143 0.43 -1.62 14.62
CA LEU A 143 -0.99 -1.29 14.51
C LEU A 143 -1.31 -0.52 13.23
N GLN A 144 -0.43 0.41 12.84
CA GLN A 144 -0.53 1.13 11.58
C GLN A 144 -0.45 0.17 10.39
N ALA A 145 0.56 -0.71 10.37
CA ALA A 145 0.72 -1.74 9.35
C ALA A 145 -0.51 -2.65 9.25
N ALA A 146 -1.02 -3.10 10.40
CA ALA A 146 -2.18 -3.96 10.49
C ALA A 146 -3.43 -3.25 9.95
N LEU A 147 -3.71 -2.04 10.40
CA LEU A 147 -4.87 -1.27 9.93
C LEU A 147 -4.84 -1.10 8.41
N GLU A 148 -3.70 -0.70 7.87
CA GLU A 148 -3.55 -0.44 6.44
C GLU A 148 -3.68 -1.72 5.60
N SER A 149 -2.87 -2.73 5.87
CA SER A 149 -2.88 -3.96 5.08
C SER A 149 -4.16 -4.78 5.22
N LEU A 150 -4.71 -4.88 6.44
CA LEU A 150 -5.98 -5.60 6.64
C LEU A 150 -7.14 -4.87 5.96
N SER A 151 -7.21 -3.55 6.09
CA SER A 151 -8.31 -2.77 5.50
C SER A 151 -8.30 -2.84 3.98
N TYR A 152 -7.14 -2.71 3.33
CA TYR A 152 -7.05 -2.92 1.88
C TYR A 152 -7.35 -4.37 1.47
N ALA A 153 -6.94 -5.36 2.27
CA ALA A 153 -7.24 -6.76 1.99
C ALA A 153 -8.75 -7.05 2.01
N VAL A 154 -9.49 -6.54 2.99
CA VAL A 154 -10.95 -6.69 3.03
C VAL A 154 -11.67 -5.82 2.00
N ALA A 155 -11.12 -4.64 1.69
CA ALA A 155 -11.69 -3.71 0.71
C ALA A 155 -11.47 -4.13 -0.75
N SER A 156 -10.46 -4.98 -1.02
CA SER A 156 -10.07 -5.42 -2.37
C SER A 156 -11.22 -5.99 -3.22
N ASP A 157 -12.27 -6.53 -2.58
CA ASP A 157 -13.47 -7.06 -3.25
C ASP A 157 -14.29 -5.99 -3.99
N TYR A 158 -14.06 -4.71 -3.66
CA TYR A 158 -14.83 -3.60 -4.21
C TYR A 158 -14.01 -2.34 -4.55
N ILE A 159 -12.73 -2.22 -4.19
CA ILE A 159 -11.89 -1.06 -4.59
C ILE A 159 -11.09 -1.29 -5.87
N LEU A 160 -11.08 -2.51 -6.39
CA LEU A 160 -10.31 -2.87 -7.59
C LEU A 160 -11.17 -2.78 -8.86
N TYR A 161 -10.58 -2.28 -9.94
CA TYR A 161 -11.20 -2.07 -11.25
C TYR A 161 -11.03 -3.31 -12.15
N THR A 162 -9.80 -3.74 -12.38
CA THR A 162 -9.46 -4.77 -13.38
C THR A 162 -9.70 -6.19 -12.88
N ARG A 163 -9.93 -7.13 -13.82
CA ARG A 163 -10.07 -8.55 -13.50
C ARG A 163 -8.75 -9.16 -13.07
N ALA A 164 -7.62 -8.73 -13.66
CA ALA A 164 -6.29 -9.16 -13.23
C ALA A 164 -6.04 -8.80 -11.76
N ALA A 165 -6.33 -7.56 -11.34
CA ALA A 165 -6.11 -7.13 -9.97
C ALA A 165 -7.00 -7.89 -8.98
N LYS A 166 -8.29 -8.05 -9.28
CA LYS A 166 -9.22 -8.82 -8.44
C LYS A 166 -8.75 -10.26 -8.20
N ARG A 167 -8.27 -10.93 -9.25
CA ARG A 167 -7.70 -12.29 -9.13
C ARG A 167 -6.46 -12.31 -8.24
N LEU A 168 -5.54 -11.36 -8.44
CA LEU A 168 -4.33 -11.29 -7.65
C LEU A 168 -4.63 -10.96 -6.17
N ALA A 169 -5.53 -10.02 -5.91
CA ALA A 169 -5.96 -9.71 -4.56
C ALA A 169 -6.63 -10.91 -3.87
N SER A 170 -7.44 -11.68 -4.60
CA SER A 170 -8.10 -12.87 -4.06
C SER A 170 -7.13 -13.93 -3.55
N SER A 171 -5.93 -14.04 -4.14
CA SER A 171 -4.88 -14.93 -3.65
C SER A 171 -4.05 -14.30 -2.53
N MET A 172 -3.84 -12.98 -2.54
CA MET A 172 -3.03 -12.28 -1.53
C MET A 172 -3.77 -12.00 -0.21
N LYS A 173 -5.09 -11.81 -0.26
CA LYS A 173 -5.94 -11.49 0.89
C LYS A 173 -5.86 -12.55 2.00
N PRO A 174 -6.01 -13.86 1.74
CA PRO A 174 -5.89 -14.88 2.78
C PRO A 174 -4.53 -14.87 3.50
N HIS A 175 -3.44 -14.65 2.76
CA HIS A 175 -2.10 -14.57 3.35
C HIS A 175 -1.92 -13.36 4.27
N THR A 176 -2.49 -12.21 3.88
CA THR A 176 -2.47 -10.99 4.69
C THR A 176 -3.22 -11.20 6.00
N LEU A 177 -4.41 -11.79 5.92
CA LEU A 177 -5.22 -12.12 7.09
C LEU A 177 -4.52 -13.15 8.01
N ALA A 178 -3.96 -14.21 7.43
CA ALA A 178 -3.26 -15.25 8.17
C ALA A 178 -2.06 -14.69 8.94
N TYR A 179 -1.27 -13.81 8.32
CA TYR A 179 -0.13 -13.16 8.98
C TYR A 179 -0.55 -12.37 10.21
N PHE A 180 -1.57 -11.50 10.11
CA PHE A 180 -1.98 -10.70 11.27
C PHE A 180 -2.75 -11.49 12.33
N ASN A 181 -3.42 -12.58 11.95
CA ASN A 181 -3.95 -13.53 12.93
C ASN A 181 -2.81 -14.17 13.73
N TRP A 182 -1.75 -14.61 13.06
CA TRP A 182 -0.56 -15.14 13.72
C TRP A 182 0.11 -14.08 14.63
N VAL A 183 0.23 -12.83 14.17
CA VAL A 183 0.71 -11.72 15.02
C VAL A 183 -0.18 -11.53 16.24
N ALA A 184 -1.51 -11.59 16.10
CA ALA A 184 -2.44 -11.46 17.22
C ALA A 184 -2.27 -12.59 18.25
N GLU A 185 -2.05 -13.82 17.78
CA GLU A 185 -1.74 -14.97 18.61
C GLU A 185 -0.42 -14.77 19.36
N GLU A 186 0.63 -14.31 18.68
CA GLU A 186 1.93 -14.02 19.29
C GLU A 186 1.82 -12.94 20.37
N LEU A 187 1.14 -11.83 20.09
CA LEU A 187 0.87 -10.79 21.10
C LEU A 187 0.12 -11.36 22.31
N THR A 188 -0.86 -12.22 22.07
CA THR A 188 -1.65 -12.87 23.12
C THR A 188 -0.77 -13.80 23.97
N SER A 189 0.12 -14.58 23.34
CA SER A 189 1.12 -15.39 24.04
C SER A 189 2.11 -14.57 24.87
N LEU A 190 2.36 -13.32 24.47
CA LEU A 190 3.17 -12.35 25.21
C LEU A 190 2.37 -11.58 26.28
N GLY A 191 1.11 -11.93 26.54
CA GLY A 191 0.27 -11.33 27.58
C GLY A 191 -0.56 -10.14 27.12
N MET A 192 -0.54 -9.79 25.82
CA MET A 192 -1.38 -8.76 25.21
C MET A 192 -2.52 -9.42 24.43
N LYS A 193 -3.71 -9.56 25.03
CA LYS A 193 -4.91 -10.02 24.34
C LYS A 193 -5.16 -9.15 23.10
N ALA A 194 -5.02 -9.77 21.93
CA ALA A 194 -5.18 -9.14 20.64
C ALA A 194 -5.97 -10.05 19.70
N ARG A 195 -6.71 -9.46 18.76
CA ARG A 195 -7.38 -10.21 17.69
C ARG A 195 -7.55 -9.37 16.44
N VAL A 196 -7.59 -10.01 15.27
CA VAL A 196 -8.02 -9.35 14.04
C VAL A 196 -9.52 -9.11 14.11
N ARG A 197 -9.95 -7.88 13.83
CA ARG A 197 -11.34 -7.45 13.82
C ARG A 197 -11.70 -6.87 12.47
N ILE A 198 -12.85 -7.29 11.95
CA ILE A 198 -13.40 -6.81 10.67
C ILE A 198 -14.75 -6.17 10.97
N GLU A 199 -14.96 -4.94 10.53
CA GLU A 199 -16.17 -4.18 10.79
C GLU A 199 -16.72 -3.54 9.53
N SER A 200 -18.03 -3.63 9.37
CA SER A 200 -18.77 -2.81 8.40
C SER A 200 -18.92 -1.40 8.93
N THR A 201 -18.70 -0.42 8.08
CA THR A 201 -18.71 1.02 8.38
C THR A 201 -19.40 1.81 7.27
N ILE A 202 -19.72 3.07 7.55
CA ILE A 202 -20.18 4.00 6.52
C ILE A 202 -19.02 4.18 5.52
N GLY A 203 -19.21 3.71 4.28
CA GLY A 203 -18.19 3.77 3.22
C GLY A 203 -17.46 2.45 2.91
N GLY A 204 -17.73 1.37 3.65
CA GLY A 204 -17.18 0.05 3.33
C GLY A 204 -16.84 -0.81 4.54
N THR A 205 -15.90 -1.74 4.36
CA THR A 205 -15.39 -2.64 5.40
C THR A 205 -13.98 -2.23 5.79
N VAL A 206 -13.72 -2.10 7.09
CA VAL A 206 -12.40 -1.83 7.68
C VAL A 206 -11.96 -3.03 8.50
N ALA A 207 -10.65 -3.31 8.52
CA ALA A 207 -10.11 -4.38 9.34
C ALA A 207 -8.82 -3.95 10.02
N TYR A 208 -8.62 -4.37 11.27
CA TYR A 208 -7.53 -3.91 12.12
C TYR A 208 -7.20 -4.93 13.20
N LEU A 209 -6.06 -4.73 13.86
CA LEU A 209 -5.65 -5.48 15.04
C LEU A 209 -6.22 -4.79 16.29
N ASP A 210 -7.16 -5.44 16.97
CA ASP A 210 -7.82 -4.95 18.18
C ASP A 210 -7.00 -5.35 19.41
N LEU A 211 -6.40 -4.39 20.12
CA LEU A 211 -5.70 -4.62 21.38
C LEU A 211 -6.67 -4.46 22.55
N GLU A 212 -7.02 -5.56 23.20
CA GLU A 212 -7.94 -5.56 24.36
C GLU A 212 -7.20 -5.30 25.67
N THR A 213 -5.94 -5.72 25.76
CA THR A 213 -5.07 -5.44 26.91
C THR A 213 -3.77 -4.79 26.47
N CYS A 214 -3.31 -3.85 27.28
CA CYS A 214 -2.07 -3.11 27.10
C CYS A 214 -0.84 -3.99 27.43
N PRO A 215 0.36 -3.68 26.91
CA PRO A 215 1.60 -4.33 27.33
C PRO A 215 1.86 -4.40 28.85
N CYS A 216 1.27 -3.50 29.64
CA CYS A 216 1.38 -3.50 31.10
C CYS A 216 0.35 -4.42 31.80
N GLY A 217 -0.52 -5.10 31.05
CA GLY A 217 -1.63 -5.91 31.55
C GLY A 217 -2.92 -5.12 31.86
N GLY A 218 -2.88 -3.78 31.77
CA GLY A 218 -4.07 -2.94 31.94
C GLY A 218 -5.06 -3.05 30.78
N GLU A 219 -6.30 -2.65 31.03
CA GLU A 219 -7.34 -2.58 29.98
C GLU A 219 -7.00 -1.46 28.98
N THR A 220 -7.19 -1.75 27.69
CA THR A 220 -7.01 -0.77 26.62
C THR A 220 -8.36 -0.15 26.26
N VAL A 221 -8.43 1.18 26.28
CA VAL A 221 -9.56 1.94 25.76
C VAL A 221 -9.33 2.23 24.28
N LYS A 222 -10.31 1.87 23.45
CA LYS A 222 -10.31 2.09 22.00
C LYS A 222 -11.19 3.27 21.62
N ASP A 223 -10.67 4.16 20.78
CA ASP A 223 -11.43 5.20 20.09
C ASP A 223 -11.40 4.96 18.58
N LYS A 224 -12.50 5.27 17.89
CA LYS A 224 -12.64 5.07 16.45
C LYS A 224 -13.31 6.27 15.82
N VAL A 225 -12.62 6.86 14.84
CA VAL A 225 -13.14 7.98 14.05
C VAL A 225 -13.20 7.57 12.58
N VAL A 226 -14.34 7.82 11.95
CA VAL A 226 -14.55 7.64 10.51
C VAL A 226 -14.85 9.00 9.90
N LYS A 227 -14.05 9.41 8.92
CA LYS A 227 -14.18 10.71 8.25
C LYS A 227 -14.25 10.51 6.73
N PRO A 228 -15.39 10.79 6.07
CA PRO A 228 -15.44 10.83 4.62
C PRO A 228 -14.59 12.02 4.13
N LEU A 229 -13.69 11.74 3.19
CA LEU A 229 -12.90 12.72 2.45
C LEU A 229 -13.33 12.70 0.99
N ALA A 230 -12.86 13.69 0.22
CA ALA A 230 -13.22 13.78 -1.20
C ALA A 230 -12.88 12.50 -1.97
N ASN A 231 -11.72 11.89 -1.70
CA ASN A 231 -11.17 10.76 -2.46
C ASN A 231 -11.16 9.42 -1.74
N CYS A 232 -11.54 9.37 -0.46
CA CYS A 232 -11.53 8.15 0.33
C CYS A 232 -12.35 8.28 1.61
N THR A 233 -12.59 7.15 2.28
CA THR A 233 -13.02 7.17 3.67
C THR A 233 -11.81 6.98 4.59
N LYS A 234 -11.51 7.99 5.42
CA LYS A 234 -10.43 7.93 6.41
C LYS A 234 -10.91 7.26 7.69
N TYR A 235 -10.20 6.23 8.11
CA TYR A 235 -10.38 5.52 9.36
C TYR A 235 -9.23 5.84 10.30
N ILE A 236 -9.55 6.16 11.55
CA ILE A 236 -8.57 6.44 12.59
C ILE A 236 -8.94 5.58 13.80
N ILE A 237 -7.97 4.81 14.29
CA ILE A 237 -8.13 3.96 15.46
C ILE A 237 -7.10 4.39 16.50
N GLY A 238 -7.59 4.80 17.66
CA GLY A 238 -6.78 5.16 18.82
C GLY A 238 -6.86 4.07 19.88
N PHE A 239 -5.71 3.76 20.49
CA PHE A 239 -5.62 2.91 21.67
C PHE A 239 -5.00 3.71 22.80
N SER A 240 -5.51 3.55 24.02
CA SER A 240 -4.95 4.20 25.20
C SER A 240 -5.07 3.30 26.44
N CYS A 241 -4.12 3.41 27.36
CA CYS A 241 -4.17 2.71 28.65
C CYS A 241 -3.82 3.67 29.79
N SER A 242 -4.75 3.87 30.72
CA SER A 242 -4.54 4.73 31.89
C SER A 242 -3.51 4.17 32.88
N GLY A 243 -3.28 2.86 32.89
CA GLY A 243 -2.39 2.19 33.83
C GLY A 243 -0.90 2.48 33.61
N CYS A 244 -0.46 2.57 32.35
CA CYS A 244 0.95 2.86 32.02
C CYS A 244 1.13 4.07 31.08
N GLY A 245 0.05 4.76 30.71
CA GLY A 245 0.11 5.91 29.81
C GLY A 245 0.38 5.54 28.34
N PHE A 246 0.26 4.26 27.96
CA PHE A 246 0.36 3.84 26.56
C PHE A 246 -0.68 4.57 25.72
N SER A 247 -0.25 5.08 24.57
CA SER A 247 -1.12 5.63 23.54
C SER A 247 -0.55 5.29 22.17
N ALA A 248 -1.41 4.87 21.26
CA ALA A 248 -1.06 4.62 19.87
C ALA A 248 -2.21 5.08 18.96
N ARG A 249 -1.87 5.59 17.79
CA ARG A 249 -2.85 6.03 16.80
C ARG A 249 -2.47 5.48 15.43
N ALA A 250 -3.39 4.76 14.82
CA ALA A 250 -3.27 4.28 13.46
C ALA A 250 -4.31 4.96 12.57
N GLU A 251 -3.95 5.27 11.33
CA GLU A 251 -4.88 5.82 10.34
C GLU A 251 -4.70 5.22 8.95
N THR A 252 -5.81 5.04 8.23
CA THR A 252 -5.80 4.60 6.82
C THR A 252 -6.90 5.30 6.04
N CYS A 253 -6.78 5.30 4.72
CA CYS A 253 -7.67 5.98 3.79
C CYS A 253 -8.05 4.96 2.71
N ILE A 254 -9.27 4.44 2.78
CA ILE A 254 -9.76 3.43 1.83
C ILE A 254 -10.48 4.14 0.69
N PRO A 255 -10.02 3.99 -0.57
CA PRO A 255 -10.66 4.61 -1.72
C PRO A 255 -12.15 4.28 -1.80
N GLU A 256 -12.93 5.17 -2.41
CA GLU A 256 -14.35 4.90 -2.65
C GLU A 256 -14.55 3.63 -3.49
N THR A 257 -15.68 2.95 -3.24
CA THR A 257 -15.96 1.66 -3.88
C THR A 257 -16.15 1.82 -5.39
N THR A 258 -15.66 0.85 -6.16
CA THR A 258 -16.06 0.65 -7.57
C THR A 258 -17.51 0.20 -7.73
N ARG A 259 -18.23 -0.08 -6.62
CA ARG A 259 -19.60 -0.62 -6.62
C ARG A 259 -20.68 0.44 -6.62
N ALA A 260 -20.34 1.71 -6.40
CA ALA A 260 -21.30 2.79 -6.31
C ALA A 260 -20.87 3.95 -7.23
N ARG A 261 -21.13 3.79 -8.53
CA ARG A 261 -21.45 4.83 -9.50
C ARG A 261 -21.93 4.20 -10.80
#